data_AF-A0A352SGS6-F1
#
_entry.id   AF-A0A352SGS6-F1
#
_cell.length_a   1.000
_cell.length_b   1.000
_cell.length_c   1.000
_cell.angle_alpha   90.00
_cell.angle_beta   90.00
_cell.angle_gamma   90.00
#
_symmetry.space_group_name_H-M   'P 1'
#
loop_
_entity.id
_entity.type
_entity.pdbx_description
1 polymer ?
#
loop_
_entity_poly.entity_id
_entity_poly.type
_entity_poly.pdbx_seq_one_letter_code
_entity_poly.pdbx_strand_id
1 'polypeptide(L)'
;NHYPAIDVLASISRVMSVVASKEHKKLAGKMKNILAVYRDAEDLINIGAYRPGSNKEIDFAIEKIDAVNEFLRQGTDEKFLFDDIIQMMRDIFEEDSVEEG
;
A
#
# COMPACT_ATOMS: atom_id res chain seq x y z
N ASN A 1 16.21 -0.39 -4.96
CA ASN A 1 16.42 0.94 -4.32
C ASN A 1 15.06 1.60 -4.12
N HIS A 2 14.61 1.79 -2.88
CA HIS A 2 13.34 2.46 -2.56
C HIS A 2 13.63 3.92 -2.22
N TYR A 3 13.23 4.83 -3.11
CA TYR A 3 13.44 6.27 -2.93
C TYR A 3 12.16 7.04 -3.26
N PRO A 4 11.80 8.05 -2.45
CA PRO A 4 12.44 8.47 -1.19
C PRO A 4 12.41 7.39 -0.10
N ALA A 5 13.44 7.30 0.75
CA ALA A 5 13.54 6.29 1.79
C ALA A 5 12.68 6.64 3.02
N ILE A 6 11.36 6.75 2.82
CA ILE A 6 10.39 7.13 3.85
C ILE A 6 9.83 5.88 4.51
N ASP A 7 9.96 5.80 5.85
CA ASP A 7 9.23 4.80 6.63
C ASP A 7 7.78 5.26 6.85
N VAL A 8 6.86 4.74 6.03
CA VAL A 8 5.43 5.09 6.07
C VAL A 8 4.74 4.61 7.34
N LEU A 9 5.19 3.51 7.94
CA LEU A 9 4.61 2.96 9.17
C LEU A 9 5.03 3.79 10.38
N ALA A 10 6.27 4.30 10.40
CA ALA A 10 6.74 5.22 11.43
C ALA A 10 6.29 6.68 11.22
N SER A 11 5.85 7.04 10.00
CA SER A 11 5.46 8.41 9.65
C SER A 11 3.98 8.71 9.93
N ILE A 12 3.75 9.84 10.63
CA ILE A 12 2.40 10.33 10.93
C ILE A 12 2.26 11.83 10.62
N SER A 13 1.19 12.19 9.91
CA SER A 13 0.80 13.59 9.71
C SER A 13 -0.29 13.98 10.71
N ARG A 14 0.04 14.92 11.61
CA ARG A 14 -0.87 15.40 12.66
C ARG A 14 -2.09 16.16 12.12
N VAL A 15 -2.01 16.68 10.90
CA VAL A 15 -3.07 17.48 10.27
C VAL A 15 -3.89 16.70 9.24
N MET A 16 -3.48 15.48 8.88
CA MET A 16 -4.15 14.66 7.86
C MET A 16 -5.64 14.44 8.19
N SER A 17 -5.97 14.29 9.47
CA SER A 17 -7.35 14.18 9.96
C SER A 17 -8.24 15.38 9.60
N VAL A 18 -7.65 16.56 9.40
CA VAL A 18 -8.37 17.81 9.11
C VAL A 18 -8.36 18.14 7.62
N VAL A 19 -7.25 17.87 6.93
CA VAL A 19 -7.05 18.35 5.55
C VAL A 19 -7.40 17.33 4.47
N ALA A 20 -7.34 16.03 4.76
CA ALA A 20 -7.59 14.99 3.75
C ALA A 20 -9.07 14.59 3.68
N SER A 21 -9.54 14.26 2.48
CA SER A 21 -10.87 13.69 2.25
C SER A 21 -11.02 12.33 2.95
N LYS A 22 -12.27 11.90 3.19
CA LYS A 22 -12.55 10.59 3.80
C LYS A 22 -11.99 9.45 2.95
N GLU A 23 -12.09 9.59 1.64
CA GLU A 23 -11.59 8.62 0.68
C GLU A 23 -10.07 8.49 0.71
N HIS A 24 -9.35 9.61 0.63
CA HIS A 24 -7.88 9.61 0.71
C HIS A 24 -7.41 8.94 2.02
N LYS A 25 -8.06 9.23 3.15
CA LYS A 25 -7.77 8.58 4.43
C LYS A 25 -8.01 7.07 4.40
N LYS A 26 -9.08 6.63 3.75
CA LYS A 26 -9.41 5.20 3.60
C LYS A 26 -8.36 4.48 2.77
N LEU A 27 -7.99 5.04 1.63
CA LEU A 27 -6.96 4.48 0.74
C LEU A 27 -5.59 4.43 1.44
N ALA A 28 -5.18 5.52 2.09
CA ALA A 28 -3.93 5.57 2.85
C ALA A 28 -3.92 4.54 4.00
N GLY A 29 -5.04 4.36 4.68
CA GLY A 29 -5.20 3.34 5.72
C GLY A 29 -5.05 1.92 5.17
N LYS A 30 -5.64 1.62 4.01
CA LYS A 30 -5.47 0.32 3.32
C LYS A 30 -4.01 0.06 3.00
N MET A 31 -3.31 1.01 2.37
CA MET A 31 -1.88 0.85 2.03
C MET A 31 -1.02 0.61 3.27
N LYS A 32 -1.27 1.36 4.36
CA LYS A 32 -0.59 1.14 5.64
C LYS A 32 -0.86 -0.25 6.20
N ASN A 33 -2.08 -0.77 6.06
CA ASN A 33 -2.41 -2.12 6.50
C ASN A 33 -1.63 -3.19 5.72
N ILE A 34 -1.52 -3.05 4.39
CA ILE A 34 -0.72 -3.94 3.55
C ILE A 34 0.74 -3.96 4.02
N LEU A 35 1.34 -2.79 4.21
CA LEU A 35 2.71 -2.67 4.69
C LEU A 35 2.90 -3.31 6.06
N ALA A 36 1.95 -3.10 6.99
CA ALA A 36 2.03 -3.66 8.34
C ALA A 36 1.92 -5.19 8.33
N VAL A 37 0.90 -5.72 7.66
CA VAL A 37 0.67 -7.17 7.57
C VAL A 37 1.83 -7.86 6.87
N TYR A 38 2.32 -7.30 5.77
CA TYR A 38 3.47 -7.86 5.06
C TYR A 38 4.72 -7.87 5.96
N ARG A 39 5.03 -6.75 6.63
CA ARG A 39 6.18 -6.66 7.53
C ARG A 39 6.09 -7.69 8.67
N ASP A 40 4.92 -7.85 9.26
CA ASP A 40 4.73 -8.80 10.37
C ASP A 40 4.84 -10.27 9.89
N ALA A 41 4.59 -10.53 8.61
CA ALA A 41 4.70 -11.86 7.98
C ALA A 41 6.05 -12.11 7.27
N GLU A 42 6.86 -11.07 7.07
CA GLU A 42 8.07 -11.09 6.23
C GLU A 42 9.05 -12.19 6.65
N ASP A 43 9.30 -12.33 7.96
CA ASP A 43 10.19 -13.38 8.48
C ASP A 43 9.68 -14.79 8.13
N LEU A 44 8.37 -15.04 8.29
CA LEU A 44 7.75 -16.33 7.98
C LEU A 44 7.78 -16.65 6.48
N ILE A 45 7.61 -15.63 5.64
CA ILE A 45 7.68 -15.75 4.18
C ILE A 45 9.12 -16.05 3.77
N ASN A 46 10.11 -15.31 4.29
CA ASN A 46 11.52 -15.43 3.93
C ASN A 46 12.12 -16.80 4.30
N ILE A 47 11.70 -17.40 5.42
CA ILE A 47 12.13 -18.75 5.81
C ILE A 47 11.32 -19.87 5.14
N GLY A 48 10.34 -19.52 4.30
CA GLY A 48 9.46 -20.48 3.61
C GLY A 48 8.46 -21.21 4.53
N ALA A 49 8.20 -20.68 5.72
CA ALA A 49 7.25 -21.26 6.68
C ALA A 49 5.80 -20.84 6.41
N TYR A 50 5.58 -19.76 5.66
CA TYR A 50 4.24 -19.32 5.26
C TYR A 50 3.65 -20.23 4.17
N ARG A 51 2.34 -20.52 4.28
CA ARG A 51 1.57 -21.28 3.30
C ARG A 51 0.46 -20.40 2.71
N PRO A 52 0.37 -20.25 1.37
CA PRO A 52 -0.73 -19.53 0.75
C PRO A 52 -2.10 -20.09 1.17
N GLY A 53 -3.08 -19.20 1.38
CA GLY A 53 -4.43 -19.54 1.83
C GLY A 53 -4.56 -19.78 3.34
N SER A 54 -3.46 -19.74 4.09
CA SER A 54 -3.50 -19.90 5.56
C SER A 54 -4.00 -18.65 6.29
N ASN A 55 -3.82 -17.47 5.68
CA ASN A 55 -4.32 -16.22 6.20
C ASN A 55 -4.57 -15.25 5.04
N LYS A 56 -5.86 -14.96 4.81
CA LYS A 56 -6.33 -14.07 3.74
C LYS A 56 -5.73 -12.67 3.78
N GLU A 57 -5.42 -12.15 4.97
CA GLU A 57 -4.81 -10.83 5.11
C GLU A 57 -3.36 -10.85 4.65
N ILE A 58 -2.61 -11.90 4.98
CA ILE A 58 -1.22 -12.07 4.53
C ILE A 58 -1.20 -12.35 3.03
N ASP A 59 -2.10 -13.19 2.53
CA ASP A 59 -2.23 -13.47 1.09
C ASP A 59 -2.47 -12.16 0.33
N PHE A 60 -3.45 -11.36 0.78
CA PHE A 60 -3.76 -10.07 0.17
C PHE A 60 -2.60 -9.06 0.30
N ALA A 61 -1.87 -9.08 1.42
CA ALA A 61 -0.70 -8.25 1.60
C ALA A 61 0.42 -8.65 0.63
N ILE A 62 0.70 -9.94 0.46
CA ILE A 62 1.68 -10.46 -0.51
C ILE A 62 1.28 -10.09 -1.93
N GLU A 63 0.00 -10.13 -2.27
CA GLU A 63 -0.49 -9.77 -3.59
C GLU A 63 -0.29 -8.27 -3.91
N LYS A 64 -0.59 -7.39 -2.94
CA LYS A 64 -0.59 -5.93 -3.17
C LYS A 64 0.71 -5.22 -2.76
N ILE A 65 1.63 -5.88 -2.04
CA ILE A 65 2.84 -5.25 -1.50
C ILE A 65 3.71 -4.62 -2.59
N ASP A 66 3.82 -5.25 -3.75
CA ASP A 66 4.63 -4.75 -4.86
C ASP A 66 4.04 -3.48 -5.46
N ALA A 67 2.72 -3.45 -5.70
CA ALA A 67 2.01 -2.27 -6.18
C ALA A 67 2.09 -1.09 -5.19
N VAL A 68 1.94 -1.38 -3.88
CA VAL A 68 2.11 -0.37 -2.83
C VAL A 68 3.54 0.16 -2.78
N ASN A 69 4.54 -0.71 -2.89
CA ASN A 69 5.94 -0.31 -2.91
C ASN A 69 6.30 0.53 -4.13
N GLU A 70 5.72 0.21 -5.29
CA GLU A 70 5.91 0.99 -6.52
C GLU A 70 5.32 2.39 -6.37
N PHE A 71 4.11 2.51 -5.84
CA PHE A 71 3.48 3.80 -5.56
C PHE A 71 4.29 4.69 -4.61
N LEU A 72 4.97 4.10 -3.62
CA LEU A 72 5.78 4.85 -2.66
C LEU A 72 7.13 5.31 -3.22
N ARG A 73 7.53 4.79 -4.38
CA ARG A 73 8.74 5.22 -5.08
C ARG A 73 8.42 6.39 -5.99
N GLN A 74 9.29 7.38 -5.97
CA GLN A 74 9.17 8.55 -6.83
C GLN A 74 10.56 9.05 -7.22
N GLY A 75 10.78 9.22 -8.52
CA GLY A 75 11.97 9.86 -9.07
C GLY A 75 12.03 11.35 -8.73
N THR A 76 13.24 11.93 -8.68
CA THR A 76 13.42 13.35 -8.33
C THR A 76 12.80 14.32 -9.32
N ASP A 77 12.65 13.89 -10.58
CA ASP A 77 12.07 14.69 -11.67
C ASP A 77 10.57 14.42 -11.88
N GLU A 78 9.99 13.47 -11.15
CA GLU A 78 8.59 13.10 -11.26
C GLU A 78 7.70 14.03 -10.44
N LYS A 79 6.55 14.38 -11.00
CA LYS A 79 5.55 15.22 -10.35
C LYS A 79 4.18 14.63 -10.65
N PHE A 80 3.36 14.56 -9.60
CA PHE A 80 1.99 14.09 -9.68
C PHE A 80 1.06 15.19 -9.17
N LEU A 81 -0.08 15.35 -9.82
CA LEU A 81 -1.15 16.17 -9.26
C LEU A 81 -1.87 15.38 -8.17
N PHE A 82 -2.56 16.09 -7.29
CA PHE A 82 -3.27 15.45 -6.18
C PHE A 82 -4.31 14.45 -6.67
N ASP A 83 -5.06 14.79 -7.71
CA ASP A 83 -6.11 13.91 -8.24
C ASP A 83 -5.52 12.65 -8.89
N ASP A 84 -4.36 12.77 -9.55
CA ASP A 84 -3.63 11.62 -10.10
C ASP A 84 -3.22 10.66 -8.98
N ILE A 85 -2.72 11.19 -7.86
CA ILE A 85 -2.35 10.38 -6.69
C ILE A 85 -3.56 9.63 -6.13
N ILE A 86 -4.70 10.30 -6.00
CA ILE A 86 -5.92 9.63 -5.51
C ILE A 86 -6.34 8.51 -6.47
N GLN A 87 -6.24 8.72 -7.78
CA GLN A 87 -6.57 7.68 -8.75
C GLN A 87 -5.59 6.51 -8.69
N MET A 88 -4.28 6.76 -8.67
CA MET A 88 -3.27 5.72 -8.51
C MET A 88 -3.48 4.91 -7.23
N MET A 89 -3.85 5.57 -6.12
CA MET A 89 -4.18 4.88 -4.87
C MET A 89 -5.42 3.99 -4.98
N ARG A 90 -6.41 4.36 -5.80
CA ARG A 90 -7.60 3.52 -6.06
C ARG A 90 -7.24 2.31 -6.91
N ASP A 91 -6.49 2.53 -7.98
CA ASP A 91 -6.15 1.49 -8.97
C ASP A 91 -5.46 0.28 -8.31
N ILE A 92 -4.61 0.51 -7.29
CA ILE A 92 -3.98 -0.55 -6.47
C ILE A 92 -5.00 -1.53 -5.87
N PHE A 93 -6.23 -1.09 -5.61
CA PHE A 93 -7.28 -1.86 -4.94
C PHE A 93 -8.52 -2.10 -5.82
N GLU A 94 -8.56 -1.60 -7.05
CA GLU A 94 -9.72 -1.75 -7.96
C GLU A 94 -9.59 -2.96 -8.90
N GLU A 95 -8.38 -3.51 -9.11
CA GLU A 95 -8.20 -4.71 -9.96
C GLU A 95 -8.92 -5.98 -9.45
N ASP A 96 -9.43 -5.98 -8.22
CA ASP A 96 -10.27 -7.07 -7.68
C ASP A 96 -11.71 -7.07 -8.24
N SER A 97 -12.01 -6.19 -9.23
CA SER A 97 -13.34 -6.03 -9.82
C SER A 97 -13.45 -6.41 -11.31
N VAL A 98 -12.42 -7.01 -11.92
CA VAL A 98 -12.48 -7.53 -13.30
C VAL A 98 -12.52 -9.06 -13.32
N GLU A 99 -13.50 -9.64 -12.62
CA GLU A 99 -14.10 -10.94 -12.96
C GLU A 99 -15.61 -10.81 -12.82
N GLU A 100 -16.26 -10.14 -13.78
CA GLU A 100 -17.65 -10.39 -14.21
C GLU A 100 -17.99 -9.44 -15.37
N GLY A 101 -18.08 -9.99 -16.59
CA GLY A 101 -18.47 -9.26 -17.80
C GLY A 101 -18.08 -9.95 -19.09
#